data_AF-A4K554-F1
#
_entry.id   AF-A4K554-F1
#
_cell.length_a   1.000
_cell.length_b   1.000
_cell.length_c   1.000
_cell.angle_alpha   90.00
_cell.angle_beta   90.00
_cell.angle_gamma   90.00
#
_symmetry.space_group_name_H-M   'P 1'
#
loop_
_entity.id
_entity.type
_entity.pdbx_description
1 polymer ?
#
loop_
_entity_poly.entity_id
_entity_poly.type
_entity_poly.pdbx_seq_one_letter_code
_entity_poly.pdbx_strand_id
1 'polypeptide(L)'
;PQFRIKGGLYADITSHPWQAAIFVKNRRSPGERFLCGGILISSCWVLSAAHCFQERFPPHHVRVVLGRTYRLVPGEEEQAFEVEKYIV
;
A
#
# COMPACT_ATOMS: atom_id res chain seq x y z
N PRO A 1 -5.92 13.11 -27.32
CA PRO A 1 -4.99 12.85 -26.19
C PRO A 1 -5.60 11.86 -25.20
N GLN A 2 -5.07 10.65 -25.02
CA GLN A 2 -5.59 9.85 -23.92
C GLN A 2 -4.66 8.76 -23.40
N PHE A 3 -4.04 9.05 -22.26
CA PHE A 3 -3.81 8.00 -21.28
C PHE A 3 -4.41 8.42 -19.94
N ARG A 4 -5.46 7.69 -19.51
CA ARG A 4 -5.88 7.52 -18.10
C ARG A 4 -5.32 6.21 -17.53
N ILE A 5 -4.08 5.89 -17.96
CA ILE A 5 -3.22 4.72 -17.69
C ILE A 5 -3.55 3.43 -18.46
N LYS A 6 -2.84 3.23 -19.58
CA LYS A 6 -1.92 2.09 -19.80
C LYS A 6 -0.75 2.58 -20.68
N GLY A 7 0.50 2.35 -20.27
CA GLY A 7 1.71 3.00 -20.81
C GLY A 7 2.26 4.06 -19.83
N GLY A 8 1.47 5.09 -19.53
CA GLY A 8 1.72 6.02 -18.42
C GLY A 8 3.09 6.72 -18.43
N LEU A 9 3.44 7.32 -17.28
CA LEU A 9 4.76 7.87 -16.98
C LEU A 9 5.11 7.49 -15.53
N TYR A 10 6.41 7.36 -15.24
CA TYR A 10 6.86 7.25 -13.86
C TYR A 10 6.48 8.52 -13.10
N ALA A 11 6.04 8.35 -11.86
CA ALA A 11 5.69 9.45 -10.97
C ALA A 11 6.42 9.26 -9.64
N ASP A 12 6.85 10.37 -9.06
CA ASP A 12 7.38 10.39 -7.71
C ASP A 12 6.24 10.41 -6.69
N ILE A 13 6.46 9.83 -5.50
CA ILE A 13 5.45 9.79 -4.45
C ILE A 13 5.02 11.19 -3.99
N THR A 14 5.89 12.19 -4.08
CA THR A 14 5.56 13.60 -3.78
C THR A 14 4.48 14.17 -4.69
N SER A 15 4.27 13.61 -5.89
CA SER A 15 3.20 14.04 -6.80
C SER A 15 1.83 13.44 -6.43
N HIS A 16 1.81 12.33 -5.68
CA HIS A 16 0.60 11.64 -5.25
C HIS A 16 0.76 11.16 -3.79
N PRO A 17 0.94 12.07 -2.82
CA PRO A 17 1.37 11.72 -1.46
C PRO A 17 0.33 10.89 -0.69
N TRP A 18 -0.92 10.87 -1.15
CA TRP A 18 -1.98 10.00 -0.62
C TRP A 18 -1.86 8.55 -1.06
N GLN A 19 -0.98 8.20 -2.00
CA GLN A 19 -0.82 6.83 -2.46
C GLN A 19 -0.21 5.96 -1.36
N ALA A 20 -0.90 4.88 -1.00
CA ALA A 20 -0.43 3.88 -0.06
C ALA A 20 -0.08 2.56 -0.76
N ALA A 21 0.97 1.90 -0.30
CA ALA A 21 1.31 0.54 -0.68
C ALA A 21 0.97 -0.40 0.49
N ILE A 22 0.18 -1.44 0.22
CA ILE A 22 -0.27 -2.40 1.23
C ILE A 22 0.50 -3.70 1.01
N PHE A 23 1.20 -4.15 2.04
CA PHE A 23 1.98 -5.37 2.06
C PHE A 23 1.43 -6.36 3.09
N VAL A 24 1.65 -7.65 2.85
CA VAL A 24 1.30 -8.72 3.79
C VAL A 24 2.46 -9.65 4.06
N LYS A 25 2.61 -10.03 5.33
CA LYS A 25 3.49 -11.14 5.76
C LYS A 25 2.75 -12.46 5.57
N ASN A 26 3.41 -13.44 4.95
CA ASN A 26 2.90 -14.80 4.87
C ASN A 26 3.69 -15.68 5.85
N ARG A 27 3.00 -16.52 6.62
CA ARG A 27 3.65 -17.48 7.53
C ARG A 27 4.51 -18.52 6.80
N ARG A 28 4.23 -18.77 5.52
CA ARG A 28 4.89 -19.81 4.71
C ARG A 28 6.05 -19.31 3.85
N SER A 29 6.25 -18.00 3.73
CA SER A 29 7.32 -17.44 2.91
C SER A 29 7.99 -16.27 3.63
N PRO A 30 9.32 -16.21 3.68
CA PRO A 30 10.03 -15.10 4.29
C PRO A 30 9.76 -13.79 3.53
N GLY A 31 9.69 -12.69 4.28
CA GLY A 31 9.48 -11.35 3.73
C GLY A 31 8.02 -10.96 3.56
N GLU A 32 7.82 -9.82 2.92
CA GLU A 32 6.50 -9.23 2.69
C GLU A 32 6.15 -9.22 1.20
N ARG A 33 4.91 -9.57 0.90
CA ARG A 33 4.36 -9.55 -0.46
C ARG A 33 3.51 -8.30 -0.63
N PHE A 34 3.70 -7.59 -1.75
CA PHE A 34 2.77 -6.52 -2.14
C PHE A 34 1.38 -7.13 -2.37
N LEU A 35 0.39 -6.60 -1.67
CA LEU A 35 -1.00 -7.02 -1.75
C LEU A 35 -1.76 -6.13 -2.74
N CYS A 36 -1.86 -4.83 -2.43
CA CYS A 36 -2.68 -3.87 -3.15
C CYS A 36 -2.17 -2.43 -2.94
N GLY A 37 -2.77 -1.49 -3.68
CA GLY A 37 -2.68 -0.05 -3.36
C GLY A 37 -3.74 0.39 -2.35
N GLY A 38 -3.59 1.59 -1.82
CA GLY A 38 -4.59 2.26 -1.00
C GLY A 38 -4.48 3.78 -1.13
N ILE A 39 -5.41 4.49 -0.49
CA ILE A 39 -5.52 5.95 -0.49
C ILE A 39 -5.59 6.44 0.95
N LEU A 40 -4.63 7.26 1.37
CA LEU A 40 -4.67 7.96 2.65
C LEU A 40 -5.81 8.98 2.65
N ILE A 41 -6.79 8.80 3.52
CA ILE A 41 -7.95 9.70 3.65
C ILE A 41 -7.93 10.49 4.96
N SER A 42 -7.16 10.05 5.95
CA SER A 42 -6.88 10.74 7.21
C SER A 42 -5.61 10.15 7.84
N SER A 43 -5.05 10.78 8.86
CA SER A 43 -3.77 10.39 9.49
C SER A 43 -3.69 8.89 9.86
N CYS A 44 -4.80 8.30 10.31
CA CYS A 44 -4.88 6.89 10.69
C CYS A 44 -5.86 6.07 9.83
N TRP A 45 -6.27 6.58 8.66
CA TRP A 45 -7.25 5.91 7.80
C TRP A 45 -6.76 5.83 6.35
N VAL A 46 -6.65 4.60 5.86
CA VAL A 46 -6.41 4.28 4.45
C VAL A 46 -7.60 3.53 3.88
N LEU A 47 -8.12 4.01 2.75
CA LEU A 47 -9.15 3.32 1.98
C LEU A 47 -8.49 2.41 0.93
N SER A 48 -9.03 1.21 0.72
CA SER A 48 -8.60 0.29 -0.34
C SER A 48 -9.80 -0.53 -0.83
N ALA A 49 -9.57 -1.47 -1.76
CA ALA A 49 -10.62 -2.31 -2.32
C ALA A 49 -10.89 -3.53 -1.43
N ALA A 50 -12.16 -3.80 -1.15
CA ALA A 50 -12.60 -4.95 -0.34
C ALA A 50 -12.00 -6.29 -0.82
N HIS A 51 -11.87 -6.48 -2.14
CA HIS A 51 -11.34 -7.74 -2.70
C HIS A 51 -9.89 -8.03 -2.28
N CYS A 52 -9.10 -7.01 -1.93
CA CYS A 52 -7.72 -7.19 -1.47
C CYS A 52 -7.65 -8.00 -0.16
N PHE A 53 -8.72 -7.98 0.64
CA PHE A 53 -8.74 -8.55 1.98
C PHE A 53 -9.58 -9.84 2.08
N GLN A 54 -9.95 -10.45 0.95
CA GLN A 54 -10.71 -11.71 0.92
C GLN A 54 -9.97 -12.89 1.56
N GLU A 55 -8.62 -12.89 1.53
CA GLU A 55 -7.78 -13.90 2.21
C GLU A 55 -7.81 -13.77 3.74
N ARG A 56 -8.41 -12.70 4.29
CA ARG A 56 -8.58 -12.46 5.74
C ARG A 56 -7.28 -12.57 6.56
N PHE A 57 -6.21 -11.94 6.07
CA PHE A 57 -4.96 -11.83 6.81
C PHE A 57 -5.19 -11.22 8.20
N PRO A 58 -4.53 -11.70 9.27
CA PRO A 58 -4.56 -11.02 10.56
C PRO A 58 -4.09 -9.57 10.42
N PRO A 59 -4.70 -8.58 11.09
CA PRO A 59 -4.32 -7.16 10.94
C PRO A 59 -2.83 -6.90 11.13
N HIS A 60 -2.20 -7.53 12.14
CA HIS A 60 -0.75 -7.43 12.41
C HIS A 60 0.16 -8.05 11.32
N HIS A 61 -0.39 -8.77 10.35
CA HIS A 61 0.36 -9.19 9.16
C HIS A 61 0.26 -8.19 8.01
N VAL A 62 -0.66 -7.23 8.09
CA VAL A 62 -0.88 -6.21 7.07
C VAL A 62 -0.09 -4.97 7.46
N ARG A 63 0.70 -4.47 6.51
CA ARG A 63 1.51 -3.27 6.67
C ARG A 63 1.14 -2.27 5.58
N VAL A 64 0.93 -1.02 5.97
CA VAL A 64 0.73 0.12 5.07
C VAL A 64 2.03 0.90 5.00
N VAL A 65 2.49 1.22 3.80
CA VAL A 65 3.64 2.09 3.57
C VAL A 65 3.20 3.32 2.78
N LEU A 66 3.50 4.49 3.32
CA LEU A 66 3.29 5.82 2.71
C LEU A 66 4.65 6.42 2.34
N GLY A 67 4.69 7.37 1.40
CA GLY A 67 5.92 8.09 1.08
C GLY A 67 6.99 7.27 0.32
N ARG A 68 6.60 6.19 -0.39
CA ARG A 68 7.53 5.33 -1.16
C ARG A 68 7.31 5.41 -2.67
N THR A 69 8.31 5.87 -3.42
CA THR A 69 8.27 5.92 -4.90
C THR A 69 8.47 4.54 -5.54
N TYR A 70 9.42 3.73 -5.04
CA TYR A 70 9.75 2.43 -5.63
C TYR A 70 9.20 1.28 -4.80
N ARG A 71 8.41 0.38 -5.40
CA ARG A 71 7.75 -0.72 -4.66
C ARG A 71 8.70 -1.61 -3.84
N LEU A 72 9.92 -1.86 -4.33
CA LEU A 72 10.89 -2.76 -3.71
C LEU A 72 12.05 -2.06 -2.99
N VAL A 73 12.19 -0.74 -3.16
CA VAL A 73 13.29 0.03 -2.57
C VAL A 73 12.69 0.97 -1.53
N PRO A 74 13.11 0.89 -0.25
CA PRO A 74 12.66 1.84 0.76
C PRO A 74 12.93 3.29 0.36
N GLY A 75 11.97 4.17 0.58
CA GLY A 75 12.14 5.62 0.46
C GLY A 75 12.80 6.19 1.72
N GLU A 76 13.51 7.30 1.59
CA GLU A 76 14.21 7.94 2.72
C GLU A 76 13.23 8.48 3.78
N GLU A 77 12.11 9.05 3.33
CA GLU A 77 11.07 9.66 4.19
C GLU A 77 9.79 8.81 4.25
N GLU A 78 9.88 7.52 3.94
CA GLU A 78 8.73 6.64 4.00
C GLU A 78 8.24 6.44 5.43
N GLN A 79 6.95 6.17 5.58
CA GLN A 79 6.35 5.81 6.87
C GLN A 79 5.65 4.48 6.75
N ALA A 80 6.00 3.54 7.62
CA ALA A 80 5.44 2.19 7.62
C ALA A 80 4.64 1.95 8.90
N PHE A 81 3.39 1.50 8.73
CA PHE A 81 2.43 1.30 9.82
C PHE A 81 1.88 -0.12 9.78
N GLU A 82 1.83 -0.76 10.94
CA GLU A 82 1.05 -1.98 11.12
C GLU A 82 -0.45 -1.62 11.22
N VAL A 83 -1.30 -2.45 10.63
CA VAL A 83 -2.75 -2.22 10.66
C VAL A 83 -3.33 -2.75 11.96
N GLU A 84 -3.99 -1.88 12.73
CA GLU A 84 -4.75 -2.27 13.93
C GLU A 84 -5.99 -3.09 13.55
N LYS A 85 -6.75 -2.61 12.57
CA LYS A 85 -7.96 -3.25 12.03
C LYS A 85 -8.24 -2.78 10.61
N TYR A 86 -8.90 -3.62 9.82
CA TYR A 86 -9.49 -3.25 8.54
C TYR A 86 -10.94 -3.73 8.50
N ILE A 87 -11.78 -2.99 7.78
CA ILE A 87 -13.22 -3.22 7.69
C ILE A 87 -13.53 -3.53 6.22
N VAL A 88 -14.27 -4.61 5.97
CA VAL A 88 -14.64 -5.11 4.63
C VAL A 88 -16.15 -5.20 4.53
#